data_AF-A0A925K3D7-F1
#
_entry.id   AF-A0A925K3D7-F1
#
_cell.length_a   1.000
_cell.length_b   1.000
_cell.length_c   1.000
_cell.angle_alpha   90.00
_cell.angle_beta   90.00
_cell.angle_gamma   90.00
#
_symmetry.space_group_name_H-M   'P 1'
#
loop_
_entity.id
_entity.type
_entity.pdbx_description
1 polymer ?
#
loop_
_entity_poly.entity_id
_entity_poly.type
_entity_poly.pdbx_seq_one_letter_code
_entity_poly.pdbx_strand_id
1 'polypeptide(L)'
;MKSLHGLYGELATAKLVSSSKWKINKLNLIISLLVCTVLINVLLLNSCSSTKNMQGASDGPAQPQQPKPQQLGDAARGKEVFRFETFGNEGFWFNAMRMQQGMEEAKVTPKQMLAMGLHFDMEALDAGLRNMLEAEFKTDLSMQKAPLLNDPKTTAMLINSNAVIGLVPKDSNKDKKINIMEGDMVGVSCALCHTITDATAFNMPDGGSAGKRIDGLAPLTINIGKLLATAKNSRAYYANLQLDIGGKTTGRAPTGIKPTSSEAEVDAFLTNPAFYPVGTFDETPDGIGNSVKNVPLFRQDLAAPFSSSGQNALLENISNSSYTSNLDMTTFATPEGRQFLFLRAGDAGVKIHENYKQILQETGVTGYPYVQAKFVGNAGNPDHAVGRRVDDQKLRDMTAYLFSLPAPVGARVDADM
;
A
#
# COMPACT_ATOMS: atom_id res chain seq x y z
N MET A 1 -19.59 43.67 39.50
CA MET A 1 -19.94 43.50 40.93
C MET A 1 -19.29 42.23 41.44
N LYS A 2 -18.34 42.35 42.38
CA LYS A 2 -17.78 41.39 43.39
C LYS A 2 -17.40 39.96 42.93
N SER A 3 -16.26 39.35 43.27
CA SER A 3 -14.96 39.73 43.85
C SER A 3 -14.10 38.44 43.91
N LEU A 4 -12.81 38.56 43.62
CA LEU A 4 -11.71 37.61 43.93
C LEU A 4 -11.53 37.36 45.44
N HIS A 5 -10.83 36.27 45.81
CA HIS A 5 -10.00 35.93 47.02
C HIS A 5 -9.96 34.38 47.16
N GLY A 6 -8.93 33.60 47.49
CA GLY A 6 -7.50 33.71 47.88
C GLY A 6 -6.96 32.26 47.98
N LEU A 7 -5.72 31.95 47.54
CA LEU A 7 -4.45 31.89 48.31
C LEU A 7 -4.24 30.65 49.24
N TYR A 8 -3.34 29.75 48.79
CA TYR A 8 -2.20 29.05 49.45
C TYR A 8 -2.28 28.42 50.86
N GLY A 9 -1.78 27.18 50.96
CA GLY A 9 -1.27 26.45 52.15
C GLY A 9 -1.27 24.94 51.86
N GLU A 10 -0.31 24.06 52.18
CA GLU A 10 0.92 24.06 53.00
C GLU A 10 1.80 22.88 52.51
N LEU A 11 3.13 23.06 52.43
CA LEU A 11 4.11 21.99 52.27
C LEU A 11 4.80 21.76 53.62
N ALA A 12 4.56 20.62 54.25
CA ALA A 12 5.22 20.22 55.49
C ALA A 12 6.55 19.52 55.20
N THR A 13 7.57 20.01 55.90
CA THR A 13 9.00 19.67 55.85
C THR A 13 9.32 18.36 56.56
N ALA A 14 10.21 17.54 55.97
CA ALA A 14 10.82 16.39 56.63
C ALA A 14 12.16 16.80 57.26
N LYS A 15 12.28 16.62 58.58
CA LYS A 15 13.49 16.86 59.40
C LYS A 15 14.56 15.79 59.14
N LEU A 16 15.77 16.23 58.81
CA LEU A 16 16.99 15.41 58.85
C LEU A 16 17.58 15.39 60.27
N VAL A 17 17.82 14.18 60.77
CA VAL A 17 18.40 13.88 62.09
C VAL A 17 19.90 14.17 62.08
N SER A 18 20.39 14.82 63.14
CA SER A 18 21.80 15.18 63.31
C SER A 18 22.54 14.23 64.26
N SER A 19 23.82 14.04 63.92
CA SER A 19 24.98 13.78 64.78
C SER A 19 25.36 12.33 65.13
N SER A 20 26.53 11.93 64.63
CA SER A 20 27.55 11.28 65.46
C SER A 20 28.93 11.75 65.02
N LYS A 21 29.74 12.22 65.97
CA LYS A 21 31.10 12.75 65.76
C LYS A 21 32.08 11.58 65.78
N TRP A 22 32.79 11.31 64.69
CA TRP A 22 33.91 10.36 64.65
C TRP A 22 35.24 11.11 64.72
N LYS A 23 36.04 10.82 65.76
CA LYS A 23 37.44 11.26 65.86
C LYS A 23 38.30 10.35 64.99
N ILE A 24 38.92 10.90 63.94
CA ILE A 24 39.81 10.17 63.04
C ILE A 24 41.25 10.34 63.55
N ASN A 25 41.93 9.21 63.84
CA ASN A 25 43.35 9.18 64.18
C ASN A 25 44.21 9.51 62.94
N LYS A 26 45.20 10.40 63.10
CA LYS A 26 46.10 10.89 62.03
C LYS A 26 46.84 9.79 61.25
N LEU A 27 46.92 8.56 61.78
CA LEU A 27 47.58 7.43 61.13
C LEU A 27 46.77 6.84 59.95
N ASN A 28 45.43 6.92 59.99
CA ASN A 28 44.55 6.41 58.91
C ASN A 28 44.47 7.36 57.70
N LEU A 29 44.81 8.64 57.87
CA LEU A 29 44.82 9.62 56.79
C LEU A 29 46.02 9.42 55.84
N ILE A 30 47.15 8.94 56.37
CA ILE A 30 48.38 8.72 55.60
C ILE A 30 48.29 7.46 54.73
N ILE A 31 47.64 6.39 55.22
CA ILE A 31 47.41 5.16 54.44
C ILE A 31 46.45 5.42 53.27
N SER A 32 45.43 6.28 53.46
CA SER A 32 44.45 6.61 52.41
C SER A 32 45.04 7.48 51.29
N LEU A 33 46.07 8.29 51.57
CA LEU A 33 46.75 9.13 50.57
C LEU A 33 47.73 8.35 49.68
N LEU A 34 48.35 7.28 50.21
CA LEU A 34 49.26 6.40 49.46
C LEU A 34 48.52 5.43 48.50
N VAL A 35 47.29 5.03 48.84
CA VAL A 35 46.45 4.20 47.95
C VAL A 35 45.87 5.03 46.79
N CYS A 36 45.57 6.31 47.00
CA CYS A 36 45.09 7.19 45.93
C CYS A 36 46.16 7.55 44.89
N THR A 37 47.46 7.60 45.24
CA THR A 37 48.51 7.97 44.28
C THR A 37 48.93 6.84 43.34
N VAL A 38 48.75 5.57 43.74
CA VAL A 38 49.03 4.41 42.88
C VAL A 38 47.89 4.15 41.87
N LEU A 39 46.63 4.44 42.23
CA LEU A 39 45.50 4.31 41.31
C LEU A 39 45.43 5.39 40.22
N ILE A 40 46.00 6.58 40.46
CA ILE A 40 46.02 7.67 39.47
C ILE A 40 47.05 7.42 38.35
N ASN A 41 48.16 6.73 38.62
CA ASN A 41 49.21 6.48 37.60
C ASN A 41 48.92 5.28 36.67
N VAL A 42 48.02 4.37 37.04
CA VAL A 42 47.58 3.28 36.13
C VAL A 42 46.48 3.73 35.15
N LEU A 43 45.82 4.87 35.43
CA LEU A 43 44.80 5.46 34.56
C LEU A 43 45.35 6.45 33.51
N LEU A 44 46.66 6.77 33.52
CA LEU A 44 47.28 7.77 32.65
C LEU A 44 48.07 7.21 31.44
N LEU A 45 48.05 5.89 31.20
CA LEU A 45 48.75 5.27 30.05
C LEU A 45 47.84 4.66 28.96
N ASN A 46 46.53 4.92 28.99
CA ASN A 46 45.61 4.60 27.87
C ASN A 46 45.08 5.85 27.14
N SER A 47 45.80 6.97 27.21
CA SER A 47 45.53 8.18 26.43
C SER A 47 46.48 8.29 25.24
N CYS A 48 46.11 7.66 24.13
CA CYS A 48 46.45 7.99 22.73
C CYS A 48 45.73 6.91 21.89
N SER A 49 44.62 7.15 21.20
CA SER A 49 44.41 8.21 20.21
C SER A 49 42.92 8.49 20.05
N SER A 50 42.41 9.53 20.71
CA SER A 50 41.16 10.18 20.30
C SER A 50 41.51 11.33 19.37
N THR A 51 41.66 11.04 18.08
CA THR A 51 41.43 12.05 17.06
C THR A 51 39.98 12.46 17.17
N LYS A 52 39.74 13.69 17.62
CA LYS A 52 38.45 14.37 17.52
C LYS A 52 38.04 14.40 16.05
N ASN A 53 37.30 13.39 15.60
CA ASN A 53 36.35 13.62 14.52
C ASN A 53 35.31 14.55 15.12
N MET A 54 35.26 15.77 14.61
CA MET A 54 34.10 16.64 14.77
C MET A 54 32.90 15.94 14.15
N GLN A 55 32.28 15.04 14.90
CA GLN A 55 30.89 14.67 14.68
C GLN A 55 30.11 15.95 14.97
N GLY A 56 29.70 16.62 13.89
CA GLY A 56 28.69 17.65 13.99
C GLY A 56 27.53 17.11 14.81
N ALA A 57 26.97 17.95 15.67
CA ALA A 57 25.74 17.64 16.38
C ALA A 57 24.70 17.18 15.36
N SER A 58 24.44 15.88 15.33
CA SER A 58 23.33 15.29 14.60
C SER A 58 22.16 15.31 15.55
N ASP A 59 21.36 16.38 15.49
CA ASP A 59 20.06 16.44 16.18
C ASP A 59 19.02 15.48 15.55
N GLY A 60 19.43 14.62 14.61
CA GLY A 60 18.62 13.56 14.03
C GLY A 60 18.76 12.23 14.78
N PRO A 61 17.71 11.39 14.81
CA PRO A 61 17.82 10.02 15.31
C PRO A 61 18.96 9.29 14.58
N ALA A 62 19.67 8.43 15.30
CA ALA A 62 20.73 7.61 14.71
C ALA A 62 20.23 6.92 13.43
N GLN A 63 20.97 7.06 12.32
CA GLN A 63 20.68 6.33 11.08
C GLN A 63 20.59 4.84 11.44
N PRO A 64 19.50 4.14 11.08
CA PRO A 64 19.36 2.73 11.39
C PRO A 64 20.49 1.91 10.76
N GLN A 65 20.74 0.76 11.39
CA GLN A 65 21.64 -0.31 10.99
C GLN A 65 21.71 -0.52 9.47
N GLN A 66 22.85 -1.02 8.97
CA GLN A 66 23.02 -1.38 7.57
C GLN A 66 21.77 -2.09 7.02
N PRO A 67 21.32 -1.74 5.80
CA PRO A 67 20.12 -2.35 5.22
C PRO A 67 20.18 -3.86 5.37
N LYS A 68 19.11 -4.47 5.89
CA LYS A 68 19.02 -5.92 6.02
C LYS A 68 19.25 -6.51 4.61
N PRO A 69 20.23 -7.41 4.42
CA PRO A 69 20.49 -7.95 3.09
C PRO A 69 19.24 -8.61 2.53
N GLN A 70 18.85 -8.23 1.32
CA GLN A 70 17.74 -8.87 0.63
C GLN A 70 18.20 -10.20 0.01
N GLN A 71 17.35 -11.21 0.13
CA GLN A 71 17.56 -12.48 -0.56
C GLN A 71 16.79 -12.44 -1.88
N LEU A 72 17.51 -12.25 -2.99
CA LEU A 72 16.88 -12.17 -4.31
C LEU A 72 16.52 -13.55 -4.86
N GLY A 73 15.40 -13.59 -5.58
CA GLY A 73 15.00 -14.72 -6.41
C GLY A 73 15.41 -14.53 -7.88
N ASP A 74 14.58 -15.02 -8.79
CA ASP A 74 14.75 -14.92 -10.24
C ASP A 74 13.91 -13.78 -10.83
N ALA A 75 14.56 -12.83 -11.49
CA ALA A 75 13.90 -11.65 -12.04
C ALA A 75 12.94 -11.97 -13.21
N ALA A 76 13.19 -13.03 -13.99
CA ALA A 76 12.30 -13.39 -15.09
C ALA A 76 10.98 -13.97 -14.55
N ARG A 77 11.04 -14.84 -13.54
CA ARG A 77 9.83 -15.27 -12.81
C ARG A 77 9.19 -14.11 -12.06
N GLY A 78 9.99 -13.20 -11.51
CA GLY A 78 9.52 -12.01 -10.82
C GLY A 78 8.68 -11.08 -11.68
N LYS A 79 9.02 -10.96 -12.98
CA LYS A 79 8.23 -10.24 -13.96
C LYS A 79 6.83 -10.84 -14.12
N GLU A 80 6.72 -12.16 -14.18
CA GLU A 80 5.42 -12.85 -14.26
C GLU A 80 4.61 -12.64 -12.98
N VAL A 81 5.24 -12.68 -11.81
CA VAL A 81 4.58 -12.39 -10.53
C VAL A 81 4.04 -10.96 -10.51
N PHE A 82 4.89 -9.99 -10.84
CA PHE A 82 4.53 -8.58 -10.88
C PHE A 82 3.35 -8.29 -11.83
N ARG A 83 3.35 -8.91 -13.02
CA ARG A 83 2.35 -8.66 -14.06
C ARG A 83 1.05 -9.43 -13.86
N PHE A 84 1.11 -10.67 -13.40
CA PHE A 84 -0.01 -11.61 -13.54
C PHE A 84 -0.37 -12.38 -12.26
N GLU A 85 0.42 -12.31 -11.19
CA GLU A 85 0.08 -13.00 -9.95
C GLU A 85 -0.96 -12.20 -9.15
N THR A 86 -2.03 -12.91 -8.78
CA THR A 86 -3.16 -12.39 -7.99
C THR A 86 -3.19 -13.02 -6.60
N PHE A 87 -2.50 -14.14 -6.39
CA PHE A 87 -2.56 -14.95 -5.18
C PHE A 87 -4.01 -15.25 -4.76
N GLY A 88 -4.93 -15.50 -5.68
CA GLY A 88 -6.33 -15.81 -5.34
C GLY A 88 -7.24 -14.59 -5.17
N ASN A 89 -6.72 -13.37 -5.26
CA ASN A 89 -7.53 -12.17 -5.04
C ASN A 89 -8.62 -11.94 -6.10
N GLU A 90 -8.63 -12.69 -7.21
CA GLU A 90 -9.78 -12.77 -8.12
C GLU A 90 -11.07 -13.12 -7.38
N GLY A 91 -11.00 -13.91 -6.30
CA GLY A 91 -12.14 -14.16 -5.45
C GLY A 91 -12.66 -12.91 -4.74
N PHE A 92 -11.77 -12.01 -4.31
CA PHE A 92 -12.16 -10.72 -3.71
C PHE A 92 -12.84 -9.82 -4.75
N TRP A 93 -12.18 -9.60 -5.88
CA TRP A 93 -12.67 -8.67 -6.92
C TRP A 93 -13.96 -9.16 -7.59
N PHE A 94 -14.12 -10.48 -7.77
CA PHE A 94 -15.29 -11.08 -8.39
C PHE A 94 -16.43 -11.40 -7.41
N ASN A 95 -16.16 -12.03 -6.25
CA ASN A 95 -17.23 -12.45 -5.35
C ASN A 95 -17.58 -11.38 -4.32
N ALA A 96 -16.59 -10.69 -3.75
CA ALA A 96 -16.83 -9.66 -2.73
C ALA A 96 -17.25 -8.34 -3.37
N MET A 97 -16.35 -7.72 -4.16
CA MET A 97 -16.62 -6.44 -4.83
C MET A 97 -17.66 -6.57 -5.95
N ARG A 98 -17.69 -7.73 -6.63
CA ARG A 98 -18.52 -7.93 -7.84
C ARG A 98 -18.21 -6.92 -8.93
N MET A 99 -16.92 -6.66 -9.12
CA MET A 99 -16.43 -5.63 -10.04
C MET A 99 -16.71 -6.02 -11.49
N GLN A 100 -16.43 -7.27 -11.87
CA GLN A 100 -16.68 -7.75 -13.22
C GLN A 100 -18.17 -7.65 -13.60
N GLN A 101 -19.06 -8.13 -12.73
CA GLN A 101 -20.51 -8.08 -12.94
C GLN A 101 -21.01 -6.63 -13.03
N GLY A 102 -20.41 -5.71 -12.28
CA GLY A 102 -20.75 -4.29 -12.33
C GLY A 102 -20.27 -3.62 -13.63
N MET A 103 -19.06 -3.95 -14.09
CA MET A 103 -18.56 -3.49 -15.40
C MET A 103 -19.41 -4.03 -16.55
N GLU A 104 -19.85 -5.29 -16.49
CA GLU A 104 -20.76 -5.90 -17.46
C GLU A 104 -22.13 -5.20 -17.47
N GLU A 105 -22.73 -4.97 -16.30
CA GLU A 105 -24.02 -4.28 -16.15
C GLU A 105 -23.96 -2.83 -16.66
N ALA A 106 -22.89 -2.11 -16.30
CA ALA A 106 -22.64 -0.74 -16.75
C ALA A 106 -22.19 -0.64 -18.22
N LYS A 107 -21.96 -1.79 -18.89
CA LYS A 107 -21.46 -1.85 -20.27
C LYS A 107 -20.18 -1.04 -20.45
N VAL A 108 -19.21 -1.24 -19.56
CA VAL A 108 -17.94 -0.51 -19.59
C VAL A 108 -17.20 -0.80 -20.90
N THR A 109 -16.87 0.25 -21.65
CA THR A 109 -16.18 0.16 -22.94
C THR A 109 -14.66 0.39 -22.80
N PRO A 110 -13.83 -0.01 -23.79
CA PRO A 110 -12.41 0.30 -23.77
C PRO A 110 -12.11 1.80 -23.67
N LYS A 111 -12.92 2.65 -24.31
CA LYS A 111 -12.80 4.10 -24.21
C LYS A 111 -13.03 4.60 -22.77
N GLN A 112 -14.01 4.03 -22.07
CA GLN A 112 -14.25 4.38 -20.67
C GLN A 112 -13.10 3.89 -19.77
N MET A 113 -12.52 2.72 -20.05
CA MET A 113 -11.33 2.25 -19.32
C MET A 113 -10.13 3.18 -19.48
N LEU A 114 -9.84 3.63 -20.70
CA LEU A 114 -8.81 4.64 -20.94
C LEU A 114 -9.14 5.95 -20.20
N ALA A 115 -10.41 6.36 -20.17
CA ALA A 115 -10.83 7.57 -19.43
C ALA A 115 -10.76 7.42 -17.90
N MET A 116 -10.76 6.18 -17.39
CA MET A 116 -10.46 5.86 -16.00
C MET A 116 -8.95 5.75 -15.74
N GLY A 117 -8.10 5.99 -16.74
CA GLY A 117 -6.65 5.93 -16.59
C GLY A 117 -6.06 4.52 -16.70
N LEU A 118 -6.82 3.54 -17.19
CA LEU A 118 -6.30 2.19 -17.44
C LEU A 118 -5.45 2.16 -18.70
N HIS A 119 -4.40 1.35 -18.68
CA HIS A 119 -3.46 1.23 -19.77
C HIS A 119 -3.64 -0.09 -20.54
N PHE A 120 -3.39 -0.07 -21.85
CA PHE A 120 -3.52 -1.25 -22.72
C PHE A 120 -2.17 -1.70 -23.30
N ASP A 121 -1.80 -2.95 -23.02
CA ASP A 121 -0.66 -3.61 -23.63
C ASP A 121 -1.01 -4.12 -25.03
N MET A 122 -0.52 -3.41 -26.04
CA MET A 122 -0.77 -3.76 -27.44
C MET A 122 0.07 -4.96 -27.91
N GLU A 123 1.12 -5.35 -27.18
CA GLU A 123 1.90 -6.56 -27.48
C GLU A 123 1.19 -7.86 -27.05
N ALA A 124 0.18 -7.75 -26.15
CA ALA A 124 -0.60 -8.90 -25.69
C ALA A 124 -1.73 -9.31 -26.64
N LEU A 125 -2.07 -8.45 -27.60
CA LEU A 125 -3.17 -8.66 -28.55
C LEU A 125 -2.71 -9.44 -29.79
N ASP A 126 -3.62 -10.22 -30.37
CA ASP A 126 -3.40 -10.75 -31.70
C ASP A 126 -3.31 -9.62 -32.74
N ALA A 127 -2.63 -9.89 -33.85
CA ALA A 127 -2.36 -8.88 -34.88
C ALA A 127 -3.65 -8.29 -35.49
N GLY A 128 -4.73 -9.07 -35.57
CA GLY A 128 -6.00 -8.61 -36.14
C GLY A 128 -6.65 -7.55 -35.25
N LEU A 129 -6.91 -7.89 -33.99
CA LEU A 129 -7.51 -6.97 -33.03
C LEU A 129 -6.63 -5.73 -32.80
N ARG A 130 -5.31 -5.93 -32.69
CA ARG A 130 -4.35 -4.83 -32.57
C ARG A 130 -4.47 -3.82 -33.70
N ASN A 131 -4.44 -4.29 -34.96
CA ASN A 131 -4.51 -3.40 -36.12
C ASN A 131 -5.83 -2.64 -36.20
N MET A 132 -6.95 -3.27 -35.84
CA MET A 132 -8.24 -2.60 -35.80
C MET A 132 -8.28 -1.49 -34.74
N LEU A 133 -7.80 -1.76 -33.52
CA LEU A 133 -7.72 -0.75 -32.47
C LEU A 133 -6.77 0.40 -32.83
N GLU A 134 -5.60 0.10 -33.40
CA GLU A 134 -4.66 1.12 -33.89
C GLU A 134 -5.27 2.00 -35.00
N ALA A 135 -6.18 1.47 -35.82
CA ALA A 135 -6.93 2.26 -36.79
C ALA A 135 -7.96 3.18 -36.08
N GLU A 136 -8.70 2.66 -35.11
CA GLU A 136 -9.71 3.43 -34.37
C GLU A 136 -9.09 4.55 -33.51
N PHE A 137 -7.91 4.32 -32.93
CA PHE A 137 -7.16 5.33 -32.16
C PHE A 137 -6.78 6.57 -32.96
N LYS A 138 -6.78 6.49 -34.30
CA LYS A 138 -6.49 7.62 -35.20
C LYS A 138 -7.74 8.43 -35.59
N THR A 139 -8.88 8.12 -34.98
CA THR A 139 -10.16 8.77 -35.26
C THR A 139 -10.57 9.75 -34.14
N ASP A 140 -11.76 10.31 -34.22
CA ASP A 140 -12.37 11.14 -33.15
C ASP A 140 -12.93 10.31 -31.98
N LEU A 141 -12.74 8.98 -32.00
CA LEU A 141 -13.20 8.03 -30.98
C LEU A 141 -14.73 8.02 -30.80
N SER A 142 -15.49 8.56 -31.76
CA SER A 142 -16.95 8.49 -31.78
C SER A 142 -17.41 7.04 -32.01
N MET A 143 -18.64 6.73 -31.62
CA MET A 143 -19.20 5.38 -31.81
C MET A 143 -19.22 4.97 -33.30
N GLN A 144 -19.33 5.93 -34.21
CA GLN A 144 -19.36 5.71 -35.65
C GLN A 144 -17.99 5.42 -36.25
N LYS A 145 -16.93 6.00 -35.68
CA LYS A 145 -15.55 5.88 -36.21
C LYS A 145 -14.67 4.93 -35.42
N ALA A 146 -15.02 4.68 -34.16
CA ALA A 146 -14.35 3.78 -33.26
C ALA A 146 -15.33 2.80 -32.58
N PRO A 147 -16.02 1.95 -33.36
CA PRO A 147 -17.01 1.02 -32.82
C PRO A 147 -16.41 0.04 -31.80
N LEU A 148 -15.19 -0.48 -31.98
CA LEU A 148 -14.57 -1.41 -31.03
C LEU A 148 -14.27 -0.72 -29.69
N LEU A 149 -13.75 0.52 -29.71
CA LEU A 149 -13.49 1.29 -28.49
C LEU A 149 -14.78 1.68 -27.74
N ASN A 150 -15.92 1.62 -28.40
CA ASN A 150 -17.24 1.89 -27.81
C ASN A 150 -18.08 0.61 -27.63
N ASP A 151 -17.52 -0.59 -27.82
CA ASP A 151 -18.19 -1.88 -27.62
C ASP A 151 -17.73 -2.56 -26.31
N PRO A 152 -18.63 -2.83 -25.35
CA PRO A 152 -18.32 -3.58 -24.13
C PRO A 152 -17.78 -4.99 -24.38
N LYS A 153 -18.09 -5.62 -25.51
CA LYS A 153 -17.51 -6.93 -25.86
C LYS A 153 -16.01 -6.84 -26.08
N THR A 154 -15.54 -5.74 -26.66
CA THR A 154 -14.11 -5.48 -26.82
C THR A 154 -13.42 -5.38 -25.46
N THR A 155 -14.07 -4.82 -24.43
CA THR A 155 -13.54 -4.82 -23.06
C THR A 155 -13.22 -6.24 -22.58
N ALA A 156 -14.15 -7.18 -22.75
CA ALA A 156 -13.91 -8.57 -22.37
C ALA A 156 -12.78 -9.21 -23.19
N MET A 157 -12.69 -8.92 -24.49
CA MET A 157 -11.60 -9.39 -25.35
C MET A 157 -10.23 -8.88 -24.89
N LEU A 158 -10.14 -7.60 -24.51
CA LEU A 158 -8.92 -6.99 -23.99
C LEU A 158 -8.50 -7.62 -22.66
N ILE A 159 -9.45 -7.82 -21.73
CA ILE A 159 -9.15 -8.47 -20.45
C ILE A 159 -8.71 -9.92 -20.67
N ASN A 160 -9.45 -10.71 -21.46
CA ASN A 160 -9.11 -12.11 -21.76
C ASN A 160 -7.70 -12.25 -22.36
N SER A 161 -7.25 -11.24 -23.11
CA SER A 161 -5.91 -11.20 -23.71
C SER A 161 -4.82 -10.69 -22.76
N ASN A 162 -5.12 -10.43 -21.48
CA ASN A 162 -4.23 -9.74 -20.53
C ASN A 162 -3.77 -8.34 -21.03
N ALA A 163 -4.53 -7.72 -21.94
CA ALA A 163 -4.15 -6.43 -22.50
C ALA A 163 -4.50 -5.26 -21.58
N VAL A 164 -5.58 -5.36 -20.78
CA VAL A 164 -5.85 -4.37 -19.73
C VAL A 164 -4.87 -4.57 -18.58
N ILE A 165 -3.88 -3.68 -18.48
CA ILE A 165 -2.75 -3.82 -17.58
C ILE A 165 -3.23 -3.88 -16.13
N GLY A 166 -2.91 -5.00 -15.45
CA GLY A 166 -3.21 -5.21 -14.04
C GLY A 166 -4.58 -5.84 -13.75
N LEU A 167 -5.45 -5.98 -14.76
CA LEU A 167 -6.67 -6.79 -14.65
C LEU A 167 -6.37 -8.23 -15.11
N VAL A 168 -6.37 -9.08 -14.09
CA VAL A 168 -5.99 -10.50 -13.95
C VAL A 168 -6.93 -11.62 -14.39
N PRO A 169 -7.23 -11.96 -15.66
CA PRO A 169 -8.10 -13.10 -15.90
C PRO A 169 -7.47 -14.42 -15.42
N LYS A 170 -8.24 -15.24 -14.71
CA LYS A 170 -7.84 -16.57 -14.24
C LYS A 170 -8.84 -17.61 -14.72
N ASP A 171 -8.31 -18.73 -15.25
CA ASP A 171 -9.07 -19.97 -15.54
C ASP A 171 -9.62 -20.54 -14.23
N SER A 172 -10.78 -20.02 -13.84
CA SER A 172 -11.41 -20.23 -12.53
C SER A 172 -12.38 -21.41 -12.58
N ASN A 173 -12.91 -21.68 -13.77
CA ASN A 173 -13.77 -22.83 -14.05
C ASN A 173 -12.96 -24.11 -14.38
N LYS A 174 -11.63 -23.99 -14.60
CA LYS A 174 -10.66 -25.07 -14.85
C LYS A 174 -10.85 -25.77 -16.20
N ASP A 175 -11.38 -25.07 -17.20
CA ASP A 175 -11.60 -25.60 -18.54
C ASP A 175 -10.39 -25.41 -19.50
N LYS A 176 -9.31 -24.78 -19.00
CA LYS A 176 -8.06 -24.47 -19.71
C LYS A 176 -8.20 -23.40 -20.79
N LYS A 177 -9.26 -22.59 -20.73
CA LYS A 177 -9.45 -21.42 -21.58
C LYS A 177 -9.67 -20.22 -20.67
N ILE A 178 -9.34 -19.05 -21.20
CA ILE A 178 -9.65 -17.79 -20.55
C ILE A 178 -10.87 -17.19 -21.23
N ASN A 179 -11.97 -17.09 -20.49
CA ASN A 179 -13.17 -16.41 -20.90
C ASN A 179 -13.95 -15.85 -19.71
N ILE A 180 -13.74 -14.57 -19.40
CA ILE A 180 -14.43 -13.91 -18.28
C ILE A 180 -15.95 -13.87 -18.47
N MET A 181 -16.46 -13.96 -19.71
CA MET A 181 -17.90 -14.01 -19.97
C MET A 181 -18.52 -15.39 -19.69
N GLU A 182 -17.71 -16.42 -19.44
CA GLU A 182 -18.14 -17.82 -19.26
C GLU A 182 -17.66 -18.41 -17.92
N GLY A 183 -17.52 -17.55 -16.89
CA GLY A 183 -17.31 -17.98 -15.51
C GLY A 183 -15.87 -17.83 -14.99
N ASP A 184 -14.95 -17.31 -15.80
CA ASP A 184 -13.64 -16.91 -15.30
C ASP A 184 -13.71 -15.59 -14.53
N MET A 185 -12.83 -15.50 -13.54
CA MET A 185 -12.75 -14.37 -12.63
C MET A 185 -11.54 -13.50 -12.96
N VAL A 186 -11.68 -12.20 -12.68
CA VAL A 186 -10.62 -11.22 -12.86
C VAL A 186 -10.11 -10.77 -11.49
N GLY A 187 -8.82 -10.95 -11.25
CA GLY A 187 -8.10 -10.39 -10.10
C GLY A 187 -7.33 -9.12 -10.45
N VAL A 188 -6.53 -8.64 -9.49
CA VAL A 188 -5.66 -7.48 -9.65
C VAL A 188 -4.22 -7.85 -9.31
N SER A 189 -3.26 -7.40 -10.13
CA SER A 189 -1.82 -7.55 -9.87
C SER A 189 -1.15 -6.19 -9.57
N CYS A 190 0.11 -6.23 -9.15
CA CYS A 190 0.92 -5.02 -8.93
C CYS A 190 1.00 -4.11 -10.16
N ALA A 191 0.89 -4.68 -11.37
CA ALA A 191 0.96 -3.90 -12.60
C ALA A 191 -0.15 -2.85 -12.72
N LEU A 192 -1.32 -3.00 -12.08
CA LEU A 192 -2.40 -2.00 -12.14
C LEU A 192 -1.93 -0.63 -11.64
N CYS A 193 -1.16 -0.60 -10.55
CA CYS A 193 -0.71 0.63 -9.89
C CYS A 193 0.74 1.01 -10.25
N HIS A 194 1.47 0.15 -10.95
CA HIS A 194 2.92 0.30 -11.15
C HIS A 194 3.37 0.00 -12.59
N THR A 195 2.47 0.06 -13.57
CA THR A 195 2.83 -0.06 -14.99
C THR A 195 2.08 0.97 -15.81
N ILE A 196 2.80 1.60 -16.74
CA ILE A 196 2.22 2.43 -17.80
C ILE A 196 2.54 1.80 -19.16
N THR A 197 2.21 2.49 -20.25
CA THR A 197 2.76 2.16 -21.58
C THR A 197 3.61 3.31 -22.11
N ASP A 198 4.40 3.02 -23.14
CA ASP A 198 5.12 4.02 -23.92
C ASP A 198 4.19 4.96 -24.74
N ALA A 199 2.87 4.72 -24.67
CA ALA A 199 1.83 5.50 -25.33
C ALA A 199 1.98 5.62 -26.86
N THR A 200 2.75 4.72 -27.48
CA THR A 200 3.06 4.77 -28.92
C THR A 200 1.86 4.53 -29.82
N ALA A 201 0.85 3.77 -29.35
CA ALA A 201 -0.37 3.53 -30.11
C ALA A 201 -1.42 4.61 -29.84
N PHE A 202 -1.59 4.99 -28.57
CA PHE A 202 -2.57 6.00 -28.18
C PHE A 202 -2.27 6.59 -26.79
N ASN A 203 -2.60 7.86 -26.60
CA ASN A 203 -2.52 8.54 -25.31
C ASN A 203 -3.82 9.33 -25.08
N MET A 204 -4.60 8.97 -24.06
CA MET A 204 -5.79 9.72 -23.69
C MET A 204 -5.40 10.92 -22.83
N PRO A 205 -5.82 12.16 -23.18
CA PRO A 205 -5.66 13.30 -22.29
C PRO A 205 -6.28 13.02 -20.92
N ASP A 206 -5.52 13.28 -19.85
CA ASP A 206 -5.92 13.06 -18.45
C ASP A 206 -6.40 11.63 -18.13
N GLY A 207 -6.03 10.66 -18.96
CA GLY A 207 -6.42 9.26 -18.85
C GLY A 207 -5.23 8.32 -19.07
N GLY A 208 -5.53 7.12 -19.56
CA GLY A 208 -4.55 6.06 -19.76
C GLY A 208 -3.98 6.08 -21.17
N SER A 209 -3.17 5.07 -21.48
CA SER A 209 -2.50 4.97 -22.78
C SER A 209 -2.40 3.54 -23.27
N ALA A 210 -2.29 3.38 -24.58
CA ALA A 210 -2.07 2.11 -25.26
C ALA A 210 -0.68 2.09 -25.92
N GLY A 211 0.03 0.99 -25.78
CA GLY A 211 1.37 0.83 -26.33
C GLY A 211 2.09 -0.37 -25.72
N LYS A 212 3.42 -0.29 -25.66
CA LYS A 212 4.25 -1.31 -24.98
C LYS A 212 4.34 -1.02 -23.49
N ARG A 213 4.27 -2.06 -22.65
CA ARG A 213 4.40 -1.93 -21.19
C ARG A 213 5.73 -1.31 -20.77
N ILE A 214 5.65 -0.40 -19.80
CA ILE A 214 6.77 0.11 -19.02
C ILE A 214 6.46 -0.15 -17.53
N ASP A 215 7.04 -1.22 -17.01
CA ASP A 215 6.86 -1.64 -15.63
C ASP A 215 7.69 -0.75 -14.67
N GLY A 216 7.22 -0.57 -13.45
CA GLY A 216 7.88 0.19 -12.38
C GLY A 216 7.50 1.67 -12.32
N LEU A 217 6.72 2.19 -13.29
CA LEU A 217 6.22 3.56 -13.26
C LEU A 217 4.79 3.62 -12.74
N ALA A 218 4.47 4.65 -11.96
CA ALA A 218 3.13 4.85 -11.44
C ALA A 218 2.22 5.53 -12.49
N PRO A 219 1.02 4.97 -12.80
CA PRO A 219 0.03 5.62 -13.66
C PRO A 219 -0.62 6.77 -12.90
N LEU A 220 -0.12 8.00 -13.08
CA LEU A 220 -0.54 9.16 -12.28
C LEU A 220 -1.94 9.67 -12.60
N THR A 221 -2.52 9.21 -13.70
CA THR A 221 -3.87 9.55 -14.18
C THR A 221 -4.89 8.45 -13.87
N ILE A 222 -4.48 7.34 -13.24
CA ILE A 222 -5.41 6.28 -12.88
C ILE A 222 -6.46 6.77 -11.88
N ASN A 223 -7.72 6.58 -12.21
CA ASN A 223 -8.83 6.91 -11.35
C ASN A 223 -9.33 5.64 -10.66
N ILE A 224 -8.59 5.21 -9.62
CA ILE A 224 -8.94 4.03 -8.81
C ILE A 224 -10.35 4.18 -8.23
N GLY A 225 -10.73 5.37 -7.74
CA GLY A 225 -12.07 5.62 -7.21
C GLY A 225 -13.17 5.30 -8.22
N LYS A 226 -13.06 5.78 -9.47
CA LYS A 226 -14.01 5.41 -10.55
C LYS A 226 -13.99 3.93 -10.87
N LEU A 227 -12.82 3.29 -10.88
CA LEU A 227 -12.73 1.84 -11.11
C LEU A 227 -13.47 1.06 -10.01
N LEU A 228 -13.23 1.40 -8.74
CA LEU A 228 -13.92 0.80 -7.58
C LEU A 228 -15.43 1.01 -7.63
N ALA A 229 -15.88 2.20 -8.04
CA ALA A 229 -17.29 2.54 -8.18
C ALA A 229 -17.98 1.85 -9.38
N THR A 230 -17.26 1.12 -10.23
CA THR A 230 -17.90 0.23 -11.22
C THR A 230 -18.47 -1.04 -10.60
N ALA A 231 -18.09 -1.35 -9.36
CA ALA A 231 -18.42 -2.62 -8.72
C ALA A 231 -19.84 -2.62 -8.13
N LYS A 232 -20.55 -3.75 -8.20
CA LYS A 232 -21.91 -3.86 -7.64
C LYS A 232 -21.97 -3.85 -6.12
N ASN A 233 -20.84 -4.06 -5.46
CA ASN A 233 -20.71 -4.08 -4.01
C ASN A 233 -19.47 -3.27 -3.60
N SER A 234 -19.46 -1.98 -3.90
CA SER A 234 -18.35 -1.08 -3.52
C SER A 234 -18.15 -0.99 -2.00
N ARG A 235 -19.17 -1.32 -1.20
CA ARG A 235 -19.08 -1.48 0.26
C ARG A 235 -18.10 -2.57 0.69
N ALA A 236 -17.78 -3.57 -0.15
CA ALA A 236 -16.73 -4.55 0.19
C ALA A 236 -15.32 -3.93 0.29
N TYR A 237 -15.14 -2.68 -0.15
CA TYR A 237 -13.91 -1.89 0.02
C TYR A 237 -13.81 -1.15 1.37
N TYR A 238 -14.83 -1.24 2.23
CA TYR A 238 -15.03 -0.41 3.43
C TYR A 238 -13.78 -0.17 4.30
N ALA A 239 -12.97 -1.18 4.56
CA ALA A 239 -11.83 -1.07 5.48
C ALA A 239 -10.77 -0.04 5.05
N ASN A 240 -10.68 0.27 3.75
CA ASN A 240 -9.72 1.22 3.16
C ASN A 240 -10.40 2.56 2.78
N LEU A 241 -11.60 2.85 3.29
CA LEU A 241 -12.30 4.11 3.04
C LEU A 241 -12.16 5.08 4.22
N GLN A 242 -12.52 6.34 4.00
CA GLN A 242 -12.78 7.27 5.09
C GLN A 242 -14.04 6.86 5.84
N LEU A 243 -13.93 6.52 7.12
CA LEU A 243 -15.04 5.98 7.91
C LEU A 243 -15.63 7.00 8.88
N ASP A 244 -16.91 6.82 9.20
CA ASP A 244 -17.53 7.36 10.40
C ASP A 244 -17.47 6.31 11.51
N ILE A 245 -16.61 6.56 12.50
CA ILE A 245 -16.44 5.69 13.66
C ILE A 245 -16.93 6.42 14.90
N GLY A 246 -18.20 6.18 15.26
CA GLY A 246 -18.81 6.75 16.46
C GLY A 246 -19.14 8.24 16.35
N GLY A 247 -19.58 8.69 15.18
CA GLY A 247 -19.94 10.09 14.89
C GLY A 247 -18.73 10.97 14.58
N LYS A 248 -17.57 10.37 14.30
CA LYS A 248 -16.31 11.06 14.00
C LYS A 248 -15.70 10.52 12.73
N THR A 249 -15.09 11.38 11.94
CA THR A 249 -14.39 11.00 10.71
C THR A 249 -13.09 11.79 10.58
N THR A 250 -12.12 11.23 9.84
CA THR A 250 -10.85 11.90 9.54
C THR A 250 -10.50 11.62 8.08
N GLY A 251 -10.26 12.69 7.32
CA GLY A 251 -9.93 12.60 5.90
C GLY A 251 -10.41 13.83 5.14
N ARG A 252 -10.52 13.71 3.81
CA ARG A 252 -10.85 14.81 2.89
C ARG A 252 -12.35 15.10 2.80
N ALA A 253 -13.19 14.09 3.00
CA ALA A 253 -14.64 14.24 2.91
C ALA A 253 -15.23 14.85 4.18
N PRO A 254 -16.33 15.62 4.09
CA PRO A 254 -16.98 16.22 5.26
C PRO A 254 -17.65 15.17 6.17
N THR A 255 -17.98 14.00 5.63
CA THR A 255 -18.59 12.87 6.35
C THR A 255 -17.90 11.57 5.98
N GLY A 256 -17.81 10.65 6.93
CA GLY A 256 -17.27 9.31 6.70
C GLY A 256 -18.34 8.29 6.31
N ILE A 257 -17.90 7.21 5.66
CA ILE A 257 -18.73 6.07 5.29
C ILE A 257 -19.12 5.27 6.54
N LYS A 258 -20.40 4.95 6.64
CA LYS A 258 -20.99 4.16 7.74
C LYS A 258 -21.16 2.71 7.29
N PRO A 259 -21.24 1.74 8.23
CA PRO A 259 -21.61 0.38 7.88
C PRO A 259 -22.94 0.31 7.13
N THR A 260 -23.86 1.24 7.39
CA THR A 260 -25.18 1.34 6.75
C THR A 260 -25.22 2.21 5.50
N SER A 261 -24.08 2.80 5.08
CA SER A 261 -24.03 3.57 3.83
C SER A 261 -24.36 2.67 2.65
N SER A 262 -25.19 3.16 1.75
CA SER A 262 -25.52 2.51 0.48
C SER A 262 -24.33 2.51 -0.47
N GLU A 263 -24.36 1.64 -1.49
CA GLU A 263 -23.40 1.61 -2.58
C GLU A 263 -23.33 2.97 -3.28
N ALA A 264 -24.47 3.63 -3.52
CA ALA A 264 -24.50 4.96 -4.13
C ALA A 264 -23.77 6.03 -3.30
N GLU A 265 -23.83 5.97 -1.97
CA GLU A 265 -23.07 6.89 -1.09
C GLU A 265 -21.57 6.59 -1.14
N VAL A 266 -21.19 5.31 -1.18
CA VAL A 266 -19.79 4.88 -1.32
C VAL A 266 -19.23 5.29 -2.69
N ASP A 267 -20.00 5.09 -3.76
CA ASP A 267 -19.61 5.45 -5.13
C ASP A 267 -19.50 6.96 -5.29
N ALA A 268 -20.39 7.74 -4.66
CA ALA A 268 -20.29 9.19 -4.64
C ALA A 268 -19.04 9.69 -3.91
N PHE A 269 -18.62 9.01 -2.84
CA PHE A 269 -17.34 9.28 -2.18
C PHE A 269 -16.15 8.95 -3.10
N LEU A 270 -16.14 7.75 -3.67
CA LEU A 270 -15.06 7.24 -4.52
C LEU A 270 -14.88 8.05 -5.81
N THR A 271 -15.97 8.51 -6.42
CA THR A 271 -15.94 9.23 -7.70
C THR A 271 -15.69 10.73 -7.56
N ASN A 272 -15.68 11.26 -6.34
CA ASN A 272 -15.39 12.67 -6.08
C ASN A 272 -13.87 12.88 -5.93
N PRO A 273 -13.19 13.55 -6.88
CA PRO A 273 -11.74 13.73 -6.84
C PRO A 273 -11.26 14.63 -5.69
N ALA A 274 -12.15 15.38 -5.04
CA ALA A 274 -11.81 16.11 -3.82
C ALA A 274 -11.69 15.17 -2.60
N PHE A 275 -12.44 14.06 -2.61
CA PHE A 275 -12.48 13.08 -1.51
C PHE A 275 -11.54 11.91 -1.75
N TYR A 276 -11.52 11.39 -2.98
CA TYR A 276 -10.63 10.34 -3.44
C TYR A 276 -9.91 10.79 -4.73
N PRO A 277 -8.73 11.42 -4.62
CA PRO A 277 -8.04 12.01 -5.76
C PRO A 277 -7.63 11.01 -6.86
N VAL A 278 -7.46 11.52 -8.08
CA VAL A 278 -6.88 10.76 -9.20
C VAL A 278 -5.40 10.51 -8.95
N GLY A 279 -4.90 9.34 -9.35
CA GLY A 279 -3.51 8.92 -9.20
C GLY A 279 -3.14 8.49 -7.78
N THR A 280 -4.13 8.34 -6.89
CA THR A 280 -3.93 7.90 -5.51
C THR A 280 -4.59 6.56 -5.22
N PHE A 281 -4.08 5.91 -4.18
CA PHE A 281 -4.58 4.67 -3.62
C PHE A 281 -4.53 4.78 -2.09
N ASP A 282 -5.56 4.27 -1.41
CA ASP A 282 -5.55 4.19 0.06
C ASP A 282 -5.02 2.83 0.51
N GLU A 283 -3.77 2.85 0.98
CA GLU A 283 -3.00 1.67 1.36
C GLU A 283 -3.09 1.35 2.86
N THR A 284 -3.83 2.15 3.64
CA THR A 284 -3.92 2.04 5.09
C THR A 284 -5.35 1.69 5.53
N PRO A 285 -5.57 0.48 6.05
CA PRO A 285 -6.89 0.06 6.54
C PRO A 285 -7.12 0.57 7.97
N ASP A 286 -7.16 1.88 8.17
CA ASP A 286 -7.30 2.53 9.48
C ASP A 286 -8.56 3.39 9.60
N GLY A 287 -9.39 3.42 8.54
CA GLY A 287 -10.60 4.20 8.46
C GLY A 287 -10.39 5.70 8.23
N ILE A 288 -9.16 6.10 7.93
CA ILE A 288 -8.80 7.47 7.54
C ILE A 288 -8.91 7.58 6.01
N GLY A 289 -9.38 8.73 5.52
CA GLY A 289 -9.39 9.05 4.09
C GLY A 289 -8.09 9.68 3.62
N ASN A 290 -6.98 8.94 3.65
CA ASN A 290 -5.62 9.43 3.40
C ASN A 290 -4.93 8.73 2.21
N SER A 291 -5.68 8.49 1.13
CA SER A 291 -5.07 8.01 -0.12
C SER A 291 -3.81 8.79 -0.51
N VAL A 292 -2.77 8.04 -0.84
CA VAL A 292 -1.44 8.54 -1.21
C VAL A 292 -1.20 8.32 -2.69
N LYS A 293 -0.31 9.11 -3.27
CA LYS A 293 0.07 8.97 -4.68
C LYS A 293 0.71 7.61 -4.90
N ASN A 294 0.33 6.92 -5.97
CA ASN A 294 1.00 5.68 -6.38
C ASN A 294 2.51 5.95 -6.55
N VAL A 295 3.33 5.17 -5.85
CA VAL A 295 4.78 5.29 -5.90
C VAL A 295 5.36 4.45 -7.04
N PRO A 296 6.40 4.93 -7.73
CA PRO A 296 7.12 4.08 -8.69
C PRO A 296 7.86 2.95 -7.97
N LEU A 297 8.02 1.81 -8.66
CA LEU A 297 8.72 0.61 -8.20
C LEU A 297 9.95 0.23 -9.05
N PHE A 298 10.53 1.18 -9.79
CA PHE A 298 11.84 0.98 -10.40
C PHE A 298 12.97 1.16 -9.37
N ARG A 299 14.16 0.60 -9.65
CA ARG A 299 15.38 0.73 -8.84
C ARG A 299 15.16 0.57 -7.34
N GLN A 300 14.37 -0.44 -6.95
CA GLN A 300 14.10 -0.69 -5.54
C GLN A 300 15.36 -1.14 -4.78
N ASP A 301 16.45 -1.48 -5.47
CA ASP A 301 17.78 -1.70 -4.90
C ASP A 301 18.32 -0.51 -4.12
N LEU A 302 17.83 0.70 -4.42
CA LEU A 302 18.22 1.94 -3.75
C LEU A 302 17.15 2.50 -2.80
N ALA A 303 16.02 1.81 -2.63
CA ALA A 303 14.82 2.36 -2.01
C ALA A 303 14.62 1.93 -0.53
N ALA A 304 15.61 1.29 0.09
CA ALA A 304 15.50 0.88 1.49
C ALA A 304 15.63 2.08 2.46
N PRO A 305 14.87 2.12 3.57
CA PRO A 305 13.79 1.20 3.94
C PRO A 305 12.51 1.42 3.11
N PHE A 306 11.73 0.36 2.94
CA PHE A 306 10.60 0.32 2.00
C PHE A 306 9.27 0.77 2.64
N SER A 307 8.27 1.05 1.78
CA SER A 307 6.96 1.67 2.08
C SER A 307 7.04 3.20 2.23
N SER A 308 5.90 3.88 2.02
CA SER A 308 5.74 5.33 2.14
C SER A 308 6.19 5.89 3.51
N SER A 309 6.09 5.08 4.57
CA SER A 309 6.55 5.42 5.92
C SER A 309 7.93 4.86 6.30
N GLY A 310 8.61 4.14 5.39
CA GLY A 310 9.91 3.52 5.66
C GLY A 310 9.88 2.43 6.74
N GLN A 311 8.71 1.85 7.01
CA GLN A 311 8.49 0.89 8.10
C GLN A 311 8.97 -0.55 7.81
N ASN A 312 9.34 -0.86 6.56
CA ASN A 312 9.73 -2.21 6.16
C ASN A 312 11.22 -2.31 5.82
N ALA A 313 11.93 -3.21 6.50
CA ALA A 313 13.34 -3.48 6.20
C ALA A 313 13.54 -4.30 4.91
N LEU A 314 12.53 -5.06 4.47
CA LEU A 314 12.55 -5.94 3.30
C LEU A 314 11.39 -5.60 2.37
N LEU A 315 11.62 -5.63 1.05
CA LEU A 315 10.60 -5.27 0.05
C LEU A 315 9.49 -6.33 -0.01
N GLU A 316 9.84 -7.60 0.19
CA GLU A 316 8.91 -8.73 0.23
C GLU A 316 7.81 -8.53 1.27
N ASN A 317 8.11 -7.83 2.37
CA ASN A 317 7.18 -7.63 3.47
C ASN A 317 6.08 -6.61 3.13
N ILE A 318 6.44 -5.53 2.45
CA ILE A 318 5.44 -4.58 1.95
C ILE A 318 4.66 -5.22 0.80
N SER A 319 5.31 -5.94 -0.12
CA SER A 319 4.64 -6.69 -1.17
C SER A 319 3.64 -7.71 -0.62
N ASN A 320 4.02 -8.45 0.43
CA ASN A 320 3.13 -9.36 1.13
C ASN A 320 1.90 -8.61 1.69
N SER A 321 2.14 -7.50 2.38
CA SER A 321 1.06 -6.67 2.94
C SER A 321 0.11 -6.17 1.86
N SER A 322 0.61 -5.77 0.68
CA SER A 322 -0.24 -5.40 -0.44
C SER A 322 -1.19 -6.53 -0.84
N TYR A 323 -0.72 -7.77 -0.97
CA TYR A 323 -1.58 -8.91 -1.32
C TYR A 323 -2.53 -9.31 -0.18
N THR A 324 -2.04 -9.38 1.05
CA THR A 324 -2.82 -9.90 2.19
C THR A 324 -3.76 -8.86 2.83
N SER A 325 -3.73 -7.62 2.36
CA SER A 325 -4.49 -6.52 2.98
C SER A 325 -5.14 -5.63 1.93
N ASN A 326 -4.37 -5.08 1.00
CA ASN A 326 -4.84 -4.05 0.07
C ASN A 326 -5.51 -4.60 -1.19
N LEU A 327 -5.18 -5.83 -1.59
CA LEU A 327 -5.77 -6.50 -2.75
C LEU A 327 -6.81 -7.56 -2.34
N ASP A 328 -6.91 -7.88 -1.05
CA ASP A 328 -8.00 -8.66 -0.46
C ASP A 328 -8.28 -8.22 0.98
N MET A 329 -9.22 -7.29 1.10
CA MET A 329 -9.60 -6.71 2.39
C MET A 329 -10.38 -7.68 3.26
N THR A 330 -10.89 -8.80 2.72
CA THR A 330 -11.62 -9.78 3.52
C THR A 330 -10.75 -10.45 4.59
N THR A 331 -9.43 -10.32 4.48
CA THR A 331 -8.50 -10.64 5.57
C THR A 331 -8.83 -9.89 6.86
N PHE A 332 -9.34 -8.66 6.80
CA PHE A 332 -9.72 -7.89 8.00
C PHE A 332 -10.91 -8.47 8.75
N ALA A 333 -11.71 -9.35 8.14
CA ALA A 333 -12.79 -10.07 8.80
C ALA A 333 -12.32 -11.32 9.58
N THR A 334 -11.02 -11.68 9.50
CA THR A 334 -10.42 -12.79 10.25
C THR A 334 -10.01 -12.38 11.67
N PRO A 335 -9.76 -13.34 12.60
CA PRO A 335 -9.23 -13.02 13.93
C PRO A 335 -7.89 -12.28 13.87
N GLU A 336 -7.01 -12.65 12.94
CA GLU A 336 -5.71 -11.99 12.77
C GLU A 336 -5.88 -10.56 12.22
N GLY A 337 -6.79 -10.39 11.26
CA GLY A 337 -7.17 -9.09 10.72
C GLY A 337 -7.74 -8.17 11.80
N ARG A 338 -8.61 -8.69 12.68
CA ARG A 338 -9.11 -7.95 13.86
C ARG A 338 -7.97 -7.50 14.77
N GLN A 339 -7.01 -8.40 15.05
CA GLN A 339 -5.86 -8.07 15.87
C GLN A 339 -4.99 -6.99 15.21
N PHE A 340 -4.75 -7.08 13.91
CA PHE A 340 -4.02 -6.07 13.15
C PHE A 340 -4.71 -4.70 13.23
N LEU A 341 -6.02 -4.65 12.98
CA LEU A 341 -6.80 -3.42 13.09
C LEU A 341 -6.74 -2.82 14.50
N PHE A 342 -6.84 -3.66 15.54
CA PHE A 342 -6.66 -3.20 16.93
C PHE A 342 -5.27 -2.61 17.17
N LEU A 343 -4.21 -3.23 16.65
CA LEU A 343 -2.85 -2.69 16.79
C LEU A 343 -2.67 -1.36 16.03
N ARG A 344 -3.41 -1.14 14.95
CA ARG A 344 -3.37 0.10 14.15
C ARG A 344 -4.21 1.23 14.75
N ALA A 345 -5.42 0.93 15.21
CA ALA A 345 -6.42 1.94 15.55
C ALA A 345 -7.15 1.69 16.88
N GLY A 346 -6.68 0.77 17.72
CA GLY A 346 -7.28 0.45 19.02
C GLY A 346 -8.75 0.03 18.91
N ASP A 347 -9.60 0.60 19.74
CA ASP A 347 -11.04 0.34 19.73
C ASP A 347 -11.73 0.74 18.42
N ALA A 348 -11.19 1.74 17.71
CA ALA A 348 -11.69 2.09 16.38
C ALA A 348 -11.43 0.94 15.39
N GLY A 349 -10.26 0.31 15.46
CA GLY A 349 -9.93 -0.87 14.64
C GLY A 349 -10.85 -2.06 14.92
N VAL A 350 -11.23 -2.28 16.18
CA VAL A 350 -12.24 -3.30 16.51
C VAL A 350 -13.59 -2.97 15.88
N LYS A 351 -14.02 -1.70 15.90
CA LYS A 351 -15.27 -1.27 15.25
C LYS A 351 -15.20 -1.45 13.73
N ILE A 352 -14.07 -1.14 13.10
CA ILE A 352 -13.85 -1.39 11.66
C ILE A 352 -14.06 -2.87 11.34
N HIS A 353 -13.47 -3.77 12.13
CA HIS A 353 -13.65 -5.21 11.96
C HIS A 353 -15.12 -5.64 12.07
N GLU A 354 -15.84 -5.21 13.13
CA GLU A 354 -17.24 -5.60 13.31
C GLU A 354 -18.15 -5.03 12.21
N ASN A 355 -17.97 -3.75 11.86
CA ASN A 355 -18.70 -3.10 10.77
C ASN A 355 -18.44 -3.81 9.44
N TYR A 356 -17.19 -4.19 9.18
CA TYR A 356 -16.83 -4.85 7.93
C TYR A 356 -17.43 -6.25 7.84
N LYS A 357 -17.40 -7.03 8.94
CA LYS A 357 -18.10 -8.32 8.99
C LYS A 357 -19.61 -8.19 8.77
N GLN A 358 -20.22 -7.15 9.35
CA GLN A 358 -21.63 -6.85 9.12
C GLN A 358 -21.90 -6.61 7.63
N ILE A 359 -21.10 -5.77 6.96
CA ILE A 359 -21.24 -5.52 5.52
C ILE A 359 -21.10 -6.82 4.71
N LEU A 360 -20.07 -7.63 4.98
CA LEU A 360 -19.88 -8.90 4.26
C LEU A 360 -21.08 -9.84 4.46
N GLN A 361 -21.64 -9.90 5.67
CA GLN A 361 -22.83 -10.70 5.96
C GLN A 361 -24.08 -10.16 5.22
N GLU A 362 -24.35 -8.86 5.30
CA GLU A 362 -25.49 -8.20 4.64
C GLU A 362 -25.44 -8.35 3.11
N THR A 363 -24.24 -8.29 2.55
CA THR A 363 -24.02 -8.39 1.10
C THR A 363 -23.87 -9.84 0.62
N GLY A 364 -23.91 -10.82 1.53
CA GLY A 364 -23.86 -12.25 1.21
C GLY A 364 -22.48 -12.75 0.76
N VAL A 365 -21.40 -12.04 1.14
CA VAL A 365 -20.02 -12.45 0.83
C VAL A 365 -19.61 -13.58 1.78
N THR A 366 -19.07 -14.67 1.23
CA THR A 366 -18.66 -15.87 1.98
C THR A 366 -17.37 -16.46 1.40
N GLY A 367 -16.78 -17.47 2.03
CA GLY A 367 -15.59 -18.16 1.47
C GLY A 367 -14.27 -17.38 1.54
N TYR A 368 -14.21 -16.36 2.39
CA TYR A 368 -13.04 -15.51 2.58
C TYR A 368 -12.13 -15.97 3.75
N PRO A 369 -10.85 -15.52 3.83
CA PRO A 369 -10.15 -14.67 2.85
C PRO A 369 -9.90 -15.40 1.53
N TYR A 370 -9.93 -14.65 0.42
CA TYR A 370 -9.73 -15.19 -0.92
C TYR A 370 -8.25 -15.30 -1.28
N VAL A 371 -7.43 -14.41 -0.72
CA VAL A 371 -5.98 -14.46 -0.87
C VAL A 371 -5.43 -15.78 -0.34
N GLN A 372 -4.73 -16.49 -1.21
CA GLN A 372 -4.04 -17.74 -0.93
C GLN A 372 -2.74 -17.44 -0.17
N ALA A 373 -2.87 -17.34 1.15
CA ALA A 373 -1.78 -17.09 2.07
C ALA A 373 -1.79 -18.09 3.23
N LYS A 374 -0.61 -18.44 3.72
CA LYS A 374 -0.43 -19.29 4.90
C LYS A 374 -0.48 -18.42 6.16
N PHE A 375 -1.09 -18.94 7.22
CA PHE A 375 -0.91 -18.37 8.55
C PHE A 375 0.53 -18.65 9.02
N VAL A 376 1.25 -17.60 9.43
CA VAL A 376 2.68 -17.68 9.78
C VAL A 376 3.00 -17.11 11.16
N GLY A 377 2.03 -16.48 11.84
CA GLY A 377 2.23 -15.98 13.19
C GLY A 377 1.29 -14.86 13.56
N ASN A 378 1.63 -14.15 14.63
CA ASN A 378 0.80 -13.07 15.17
C ASN A 378 0.76 -11.85 14.24
N ALA A 379 -0.38 -11.15 14.22
CA ALA A 379 -0.50 -9.85 13.58
C ALA A 379 0.42 -8.81 14.23
N GLY A 380 0.77 -7.76 13.46
CA GLY A 380 1.63 -6.66 13.91
C GLY A 380 3.12 -6.85 13.66
N ASN A 381 3.57 -8.04 13.23
CA ASN A 381 4.93 -8.23 12.76
C ASN A 381 5.09 -7.59 11.36
N PRO A 382 6.10 -6.73 11.12
CA PRO A 382 6.39 -6.20 9.79
C PRO A 382 6.55 -7.26 8.70
N ASP A 383 7.05 -8.46 9.04
CA ASP A 383 7.20 -9.55 8.07
C ASP A 383 5.86 -10.13 7.59
N HIS A 384 4.79 -9.97 8.37
CA HIS A 384 3.46 -10.50 8.08
C HIS A 384 2.42 -9.72 8.87
N ALA A 385 2.10 -8.51 8.40
CA ALA A 385 1.30 -7.52 9.14
C ALA A 385 -0.01 -8.08 9.70
N VAL A 386 -0.71 -8.90 8.90
CA VAL A 386 -1.98 -9.55 9.25
C VAL A 386 -1.82 -11.03 9.64
N GLY A 387 -0.62 -11.45 10.06
CA GLY A 387 -0.32 -12.83 10.47
C GLY A 387 -0.28 -13.86 9.32
N ARG A 388 -0.37 -13.40 8.07
CA ARG A 388 -0.43 -14.23 6.87
C ARG A 388 0.67 -13.87 5.89
N ARG A 389 1.15 -14.88 5.16
CA ARG A 389 2.15 -14.69 4.10
C ARG A 389 1.81 -15.47 2.84
N VAL A 390 1.88 -14.79 1.69
CA VAL A 390 1.78 -15.44 0.37
C VAL A 390 3.07 -16.21 0.06
N ASP A 391 3.17 -16.79 -1.15
CA ASP A 391 4.36 -17.55 -1.54
C ASP A 391 5.63 -16.70 -1.50
N ASP A 392 6.52 -17.06 -0.59
CA ASP A 392 7.73 -16.31 -0.28
C ASP A 392 8.77 -16.35 -1.42
N GLN A 393 8.79 -17.43 -2.21
CA GLN A 393 9.67 -17.51 -3.36
C GLN A 393 9.20 -16.58 -4.46
N LYS A 394 7.89 -16.50 -4.71
CA LYS A 394 7.33 -15.53 -5.67
C LYS A 394 7.60 -14.09 -5.23
N LEU A 395 7.54 -13.78 -3.93
CA LEU A 395 7.92 -12.47 -3.42
C LEU A 395 9.40 -12.14 -3.68
N ARG A 396 10.32 -13.07 -3.40
CA ARG A 396 11.75 -12.89 -3.70
C ARG A 396 12.05 -12.74 -5.19
N ASP A 397 11.38 -13.54 -6.02
CA ASP A 397 11.48 -13.45 -7.48
C ASP A 397 11.02 -12.05 -7.93
N MET A 398 9.86 -11.57 -7.45
CA MET A 398 9.35 -10.23 -7.75
C MET A 398 10.30 -9.12 -7.28
N THR A 399 10.85 -9.24 -6.07
CA THR A 399 11.85 -8.31 -5.55
C THR A 399 13.08 -8.22 -6.47
N ALA A 400 13.60 -9.36 -6.95
CA ALA A 400 14.70 -9.39 -7.93
C ALA A 400 14.33 -8.65 -9.23
N TYR A 401 13.08 -8.78 -9.68
CA TYR A 401 12.60 -8.03 -10.85
C TYR A 401 12.55 -6.53 -10.59
N LEU A 402 11.94 -6.08 -9.48
CA LEU A 402 11.84 -4.66 -9.13
C LEU A 402 13.20 -3.99 -8.92
N PHE A 403 14.20 -4.75 -8.47
CA PHE A 403 15.59 -4.32 -8.37
C PHE A 403 16.23 -4.13 -9.75
N SER A 404 15.84 -4.97 -10.72
CA SER A 404 16.35 -4.90 -12.09
C SER A 404 15.71 -3.80 -12.95
N LEU A 405 14.55 -3.26 -12.53
CA LEU A 405 13.83 -2.27 -13.31
C LEU A 405 14.63 -0.96 -13.40
N PRO A 406 14.93 -0.47 -14.62
CA PRO A 406 15.73 0.72 -14.81
C PRO A 406 14.93 1.96 -14.39
N ALA A 407 15.65 2.99 -13.92
CA ALA A 407 15.05 4.31 -13.80
C ALA A 407 14.61 4.80 -15.19
N PRO A 408 13.47 5.51 -15.30
CA PRO A 408 13.06 6.11 -16.55
C PRO A 408 14.13 7.10 -17.03
N VAL A 409 14.21 7.29 -18.34
CA VAL A 409 15.04 8.36 -18.90
C VAL A 409 14.54 9.68 -18.32
N GLY A 410 15.46 10.46 -17.73
CA GLY A 410 15.12 11.77 -17.18
C GLY A 410 14.46 12.66 -18.23
N ALA A 411 13.59 13.56 -17.80
CA ALA A 411 13.03 14.56 -18.70
C ALA A 411 14.18 15.30 -19.40
N ARG A 412 14.04 15.54 -20.71
CA ARG A 412 14.90 16.52 -21.39
C ARG A 412 14.56 17.87 -20.78
N VAL A 413 15.36 18.30 -19.82
CA VAL A 413 15.39 19.69 -19.38
C VAL A 413 16.18 20.43 -20.45
N ASP A 414 15.53 21.37 -21.13
CA ASP A 414 16.26 22.35 -21.92
C ASP A 414 17.24 23.04 -20.98
N ALA A 415 18.54 22.98 -21.29
CA ALA A 415 19.59 23.51 -20.44
C ALA A 415 19.54 25.05 -20.30
N ASP A 416 18.63 25.69 -21.03
CA ASP A 416 18.44 27.14 -21.11
C ASP A 416 17.22 27.64 -20.30
N MET A 417 16.62 26.81 -19.43
CA MET A 417 15.56 27.23 -18.49
C MET A 417 16.08 27.81 -17.18
#